data_AF-A0AAD1SKH1-F1
#
_entry.id   AF-A0AAD1SKH1-F1
#
_cell.length_a   1.000
_cell.length_b   1.000
_cell.length_c   1.000
_cell.angle_alpha   90.00
_cell.angle_beta   90.00
_cell.angle_gamma   90.00
#
_symmetry.space_group_name_H-M   'P 1'
#
loop_
_entity.id
_entity.type
_entity.pdbx_description
1 polymer ?
#
loop_
_entity_poly.entity_id
_entity_poly.type
_entity_poly.pdbx_seq_one_letter_code
_entity_poly.pdbx_strand_id
1 'polypeptide(L)'
;MGDGSAPMCTLSVKSDVYYRVQSSTFGGVQKAGVHGTHTRRNKQEAPRANPLPSSLTPLMYQYLRYREPDYSYQINVRYATLACHQLANSQFFEGLLSTVRGLIDGLTCELTNFYHSCHAIKEPEEKLQNELFLSFRVDPFGKGWEEICSEIMYDCEDETNARVQKARDLIEKFFIRQPNVLKNEFGDPTKIYYIEHSIEITRIDNCRSGFGKNEITHNDCANCCVVCDPNTFNSMNNVHCQVCNDIRIPYYGATTC
;
A
#
# COMPACT_ATOMS: atom_id res chain seq x y z
N MET A 1 15.07 -30.48 -17.24
CA MET A 1 15.45 -30.40 -15.82
C MET A 1 16.03 -29.01 -15.61
N GLY A 2 15.38 -28.06 -14.93
CA GLY A 2 14.12 -28.09 -14.19
C GLY A 2 13.45 -26.71 -14.23
N ASP A 3 12.11 -26.74 -14.11
CA ASP A 3 11.22 -25.59 -14.01
C ASP A 3 11.34 -24.93 -12.63
N GLY A 4 11.57 -23.62 -12.62
CA GLY A 4 11.47 -22.75 -11.45
C GLY A 4 10.12 -22.07 -11.41
N SER A 5 9.11 -22.77 -10.91
CA SER A 5 7.77 -22.21 -10.68
C SER A 5 7.75 -21.46 -9.34
N ALA A 6 7.56 -20.13 -9.39
CA ALA A 6 7.21 -19.34 -8.21
C ALA A 6 5.85 -19.82 -7.67
N PRO A 7 5.64 -19.89 -6.35
CA PRO A 7 4.34 -20.29 -5.82
C PRO A 7 3.31 -19.21 -6.12
N MET A 8 2.38 -19.52 -7.03
CA MET A 8 1.12 -18.81 -7.18
C MET A 8 0.37 -18.86 -5.84
N CYS A 9 0.06 -17.69 -5.27
CA CYS A 9 -0.99 -17.59 -4.27
C CYS A 9 -2.31 -17.94 -4.96
N THR A 10 -2.74 -19.19 -4.83
CA THR A 10 -4.09 -19.63 -5.20
C THR A 10 -5.11 -18.83 -4.42
N LEU A 11 -5.96 -18.09 -5.15
CA LEU A 11 -7.19 -17.47 -4.67
C LEU A 11 -7.93 -18.43 -3.73
N SER A 12 -8.02 -18.06 -2.46
CA SER A 12 -8.87 -18.73 -1.50
C SER A 12 -9.76 -17.67 -0.88
N VAL A 13 -11.03 -17.68 -1.28
CA VAL A 13 -12.13 -16.99 -0.59
C VAL A 13 -11.96 -17.18 0.91
N LYS A 14 -11.59 -16.14 1.66
CA LYS A 14 -11.43 -16.20 3.11
C LYS A 14 -11.76 -14.86 3.76
N SER A 15 -13.03 -14.76 4.13
CA SER A 15 -13.49 -14.03 5.31
C SER A 15 -12.50 -14.12 6.48
N ASP A 16 -12.23 -12.98 7.13
CA ASP A 16 -11.49 -12.75 8.38
C ASP A 16 -10.81 -14.01 8.98
N VAL A 17 -9.49 -14.14 8.80
CA VAL A 17 -8.71 -15.20 9.44
C VAL A 17 -8.33 -14.77 10.86
N TYR A 18 -8.85 -15.49 11.86
CA TYR A 18 -8.59 -15.24 13.26
C TYR A 18 -7.58 -16.24 13.84
N TYR A 19 -6.47 -15.74 14.43
CA TYR A 19 -5.48 -16.59 15.11
C TYR A 19 -5.74 -16.69 16.61
N ARG A 20 -5.44 -17.86 17.19
CA ARG A 20 -5.57 -18.16 18.62
C ARG A 20 -4.23 -17.94 19.32
N VAL A 21 -4.12 -16.91 20.15
CA VAL A 21 -2.95 -16.70 21.03
C VAL A 21 -3.25 -17.28 22.41
N GLN A 22 -2.41 -18.20 22.91
CA GLN A 22 -2.45 -18.68 24.29
C GLN A 22 -1.42 -17.90 25.12
N SER A 23 -1.87 -17.11 26.08
CA SER A 23 -1.00 -16.52 27.10
C SER A 23 -1.08 -17.34 28.39
N SER A 24 0.03 -17.99 28.79
CA SER A 24 0.18 -18.55 30.14
C SER A 24 1.00 -17.58 30.99
N THR A 25 0.44 -17.09 32.09
CA THR A 25 1.16 -16.34 33.12
C THR A 25 1.94 -17.32 34.00
N PHE A 26 3.25 -17.41 33.82
CA PHE A 26 4.18 -17.83 34.87
C PHE A 26 5.32 -16.81 34.95
N GLY A 27 5.74 -16.51 36.18
CA GLY A 27 6.53 -15.34 36.59
C GLY A 27 7.50 -14.76 35.56
N GLY A 28 7.26 -13.49 35.21
CA GLY A 28 8.30 -12.52 34.89
C GLY A 28 9.24 -12.82 33.74
N VAL A 29 8.75 -13.17 32.54
CA VAL A 29 9.21 -12.70 31.21
C VAL A 29 8.11 -13.14 30.23
N GLN A 30 7.44 -12.21 29.55
CA GLN A 30 6.49 -12.56 28.49
C GLN A 30 7.26 -12.97 27.23
N LYS A 31 7.25 -14.26 26.89
CA LYS A 31 7.49 -14.75 25.53
C LYS A 31 6.19 -15.36 25.02
N ALA A 32 5.55 -14.72 24.05
CA ALA A 32 4.45 -15.32 23.31
C ALA A 32 5.03 -16.34 22.33
N GLY A 33 4.73 -17.62 22.53
CA GLY A 33 5.00 -18.68 21.55
C GLY A 33 3.75 -18.93 20.72
N VAL A 34 3.84 -18.75 19.40
CA VAL A 34 2.75 -19.05 18.46
C VAL A 34 2.82 -20.53 18.07
N HIS A 35 1.81 -21.31 18.41
CA HIS A 35 1.61 -22.67 17.88
C HIS A 35 0.33 -22.70 17.03
N GLY A 36 0.49 -22.67 15.71
CA GLY A 36 -0.62 -22.72 14.76
C GLY A 36 -1.21 -24.13 14.61
N THR A 37 -2.54 -24.26 14.78
CA THR A 37 -3.31 -25.40 14.26
C THR A 37 -4.44 -24.88 13.39
N HIS A 38 -4.51 -25.39 12.16
CA HIS A 38 -5.39 -24.90 11.10
C HIS A 38 -6.74 -25.62 11.17
N THR A 39 -7.80 -24.96 11.63
CA THR A 39 -9.17 -25.53 11.61
C THR A 39 -10.08 -24.73 10.68
N ARG A 40 -10.47 -25.33 9.54
CA ARG A 40 -11.59 -24.88 8.70
C ARG A 40 -12.89 -25.22 9.44
N ARG A 41 -13.80 -24.26 9.61
CA ARG A 41 -15.15 -24.55 10.10
C ARG A 41 -16.19 -24.04 9.09
N ASN A 42 -16.77 -24.97 8.32
CA ASN A 42 -17.98 -24.73 7.55
C ASN A 42 -19.17 -24.49 8.51
N LYS A 43 -20.16 -23.71 8.06
CA LYS A 43 -21.47 -23.48 8.69
C LYS A 43 -21.97 -24.73 9.45
N GLN A 44 -22.09 -24.64 10.78
CA GLN A 44 -22.98 -25.52 11.55
C GLN A 44 -23.34 -24.88 12.89
N GLU A 45 -24.63 -25.03 13.25
CA GLU A 45 -25.33 -24.47 14.40
C GLU A 45 -24.58 -24.60 15.73
N ALA A 46 -24.74 -23.58 16.58
CA ALA A 46 -24.17 -23.55 17.92
C ALA A 46 -24.71 -24.70 18.79
N PRO A 47 -23.87 -25.62 19.30
CA PRO A 47 -24.34 -26.62 20.24
C PRO A 47 -24.61 -25.96 21.60
N ARG A 48 -25.74 -26.33 22.18
CA ARG A 48 -26.22 -25.92 23.52
C ARG A 48 -25.12 -26.22 24.55
N ALA A 49 -24.60 -25.19 25.22
CA ALA A 49 -23.49 -25.31 26.16
C ALA A 49 -23.94 -25.99 27.47
N ASN A 50 -23.27 -27.09 27.84
CA ASN A 50 -23.33 -27.62 29.21
C ASN A 50 -22.48 -26.73 30.13
N PRO A 51 -22.86 -26.53 31.42
CA PRO A 51 -22.07 -25.71 32.33
C PRO A 51 -20.76 -26.43 32.70
N LEU A 52 -19.62 -25.73 32.58
CA LEU A 52 -18.33 -26.21 33.07
C LEU A 52 -18.19 -26.00 34.60
N PRO A 53 -17.45 -26.88 35.30
CA PRO A 53 -17.26 -26.81 36.75
C PRO A 53 -16.36 -25.64 37.18
N SER A 54 -16.62 -25.18 38.41
CA SER A 54 -16.34 -23.85 38.97
C SER A 54 -14.88 -23.51 39.33
N SER A 55 -13.85 -24.07 38.67
CA SER A 55 -12.46 -23.85 39.11
C SER A 55 -11.42 -23.60 38.01
N LEU A 56 -11.82 -23.10 36.84
CA LEU A 56 -10.89 -22.71 35.78
C LEU A 56 -10.91 -21.20 35.58
N THR A 57 -9.75 -20.56 35.75
CA THR A 57 -9.51 -19.17 35.35
C THR A 57 -9.93 -18.96 33.89
N PRO A 58 -10.55 -17.81 33.54
CA PRO A 58 -11.00 -17.59 32.18
C PRO A 58 -9.77 -17.52 31.25
N LEU A 59 -9.63 -18.50 30.35
CA LEU A 59 -8.72 -18.38 29.21
C LEU A 59 -9.25 -17.24 28.33
N MET A 60 -8.59 -16.08 28.37
CA MET A 60 -8.89 -14.97 27.49
C MET A 60 -8.31 -15.28 26.11
N TYR A 61 -9.17 -15.64 25.15
CA TYR A 61 -8.77 -15.81 23.76
C TYR A 61 -8.74 -14.43 23.09
N GLN A 62 -7.57 -14.02 22.60
CA GLN A 62 -7.45 -12.82 21.77
C GLN A 62 -7.37 -13.26 20.31
N TYR A 63 -8.36 -12.86 19.53
CA TYR A 63 -8.42 -13.07 18.10
C TYR A 63 -7.81 -11.84 17.42
N LEU A 64 -6.61 -12.00 16.83
CA LEU A 64 -5.99 -10.93 16.05
C LEU A 64 -6.66 -10.85 14.68
N ARG A 65 -7.13 -9.65 14.32
CA ARG A 65 -7.69 -9.36 13.00
C ARG A 65 -6.55 -8.94 12.09
N TYR A 66 -6.39 -9.65 10.97
CA TYR A 66 -5.47 -9.27 9.90
C TYR A 66 -6.27 -8.67 8.74
N ARG A 67 -5.64 -7.77 7.98
CA ARG A 67 -6.10 -7.33 6.66
C ARG A 67 -4.94 -7.27 5.66
N GLU A 68 -5.23 -7.49 4.39
CA GLU A 68 -4.28 -7.14 3.34
C GLU A 68 -4.07 -5.62 3.33
N PRO A 69 -2.86 -5.14 3.03
CA PRO A 69 -2.62 -3.71 2.91
C PRO A 69 -3.40 -3.14 1.72
N ASP A 70 -3.99 -1.97 1.91
CA ASP A 70 -4.29 -1.11 0.77
C ASP A 70 -2.94 -0.69 0.15
N TYR A 71 -2.82 -0.46 -1.15
CA TYR A 71 -1.55 -0.01 -1.73
C TYR A 71 -1.66 1.21 -2.63
N SER A 72 -0.59 1.99 -2.62
CA SER A 72 -0.38 3.11 -3.54
C SER A 72 0.80 2.79 -4.46
N TYR A 73 0.92 3.50 -5.57
CA TYR A 73 2.10 3.40 -6.43
C TYR A 73 2.85 4.72 -6.48
N GLN A 74 4.13 4.68 -6.10
CA GLN A 74 5.06 5.76 -6.41
C GLN A 74 5.55 5.59 -7.84
N ILE A 75 5.44 6.66 -8.63
CA ILE A 75 5.87 6.68 -10.02
C ILE A 75 6.97 7.73 -10.16
N ASN A 76 8.12 7.32 -10.69
CA ASN A 76 9.20 8.21 -11.08
C ASN A 76 9.43 8.09 -12.58
N VAL A 77 9.66 9.21 -13.25
CA VAL A 77 9.97 9.26 -14.69
C VAL A 77 11.01 10.34 -14.97
N ARG A 78 11.79 10.16 -16.04
CA ARG A 78 12.82 11.12 -16.43
C ARG A 78 12.63 11.61 -17.87
N TYR A 79 12.98 12.87 -18.07
CA TYR A 79 12.96 13.53 -19.38
C TYR A 79 14.27 14.24 -19.65
N ALA A 80 14.79 14.14 -20.87
CA ALA A 80 15.90 14.95 -21.33
C ALA A 80 15.37 16.34 -21.71
N THR A 81 16.04 17.40 -21.27
CA THR A 81 15.72 18.78 -21.63
C THR A 81 16.95 19.53 -22.16
N LEU A 82 16.78 20.54 -23.00
CA LEU A 82 17.91 21.38 -23.41
C LEU A 82 18.41 22.29 -22.29
N ALA A 83 17.54 22.71 -21.36
CA ALA A 83 17.90 23.61 -20.27
C ALA A 83 16.97 23.45 -19.06
N CYS A 84 17.50 23.68 -17.86
CA CYS A 84 16.72 23.73 -16.63
C CYS A 84 16.05 25.11 -16.47
N HIS A 85 14.96 25.33 -17.20
CA HIS A 85 14.14 26.54 -17.07
C HIS A 85 12.92 26.28 -16.19
N GLN A 86 12.90 26.85 -14.98
CA GLN A 86 11.90 26.51 -13.95
C GLN A 86 10.45 26.70 -14.43
N LEU A 87 10.13 27.82 -15.10
CA LEU A 87 8.76 28.09 -15.55
C LEU A 87 8.28 27.06 -16.59
N ALA A 88 9.10 26.77 -17.60
CA ALA A 88 8.74 25.83 -18.65
C ALA A 88 8.63 24.38 -18.11
N ASN A 89 9.55 24.00 -17.21
CA ASN A 89 9.52 22.69 -16.57
C ASN A 89 8.27 22.51 -15.71
N SER A 90 7.88 23.53 -14.93
CA SER A 90 6.65 23.49 -14.14
C SER A 90 5.40 23.42 -15.01
N GLN A 91 5.34 24.17 -16.12
CA GLN A 91 4.21 24.09 -17.06
C GLN A 91 4.08 22.71 -17.71
N PHE A 92 5.21 22.12 -18.12
CA PHE A 92 5.25 20.76 -18.64
C PHE A 92 4.74 19.74 -17.59
N PHE A 93 5.21 19.86 -16.35
CA PHE A 93 4.79 18.97 -15.27
C PHE A 93 3.29 19.05 -15.01
N GLU A 94 2.71 20.25 -14.91
CA GLU A 94 1.26 20.41 -14.73
C GLU A 94 0.45 19.83 -15.89
N GLY A 95 0.92 20.02 -17.13
CA GLY A 95 0.28 19.42 -18.32
C GLY A 95 0.34 17.88 -18.30
N LEU A 96 1.48 17.31 -17.91
CA LEU A 96 1.63 15.87 -17.73
C LEU A 96 0.69 15.35 -16.64
N LEU A 97 0.64 16.02 -15.47
CA LEU A 97 -0.27 15.63 -14.40
C LEU A 97 -1.73 15.72 -14.82
N SER A 98 -2.12 16.74 -15.58
CA SER A 98 -3.47 16.86 -16.15
C SER A 98 -3.80 15.65 -17.04
N THR A 99 -2.86 15.25 -17.89
CA THR A 99 -3.00 14.08 -18.77
C THR A 99 -3.17 12.80 -17.95
N VAL A 100 -2.31 12.59 -16.95
CA VAL A 100 -2.35 11.42 -16.06
C VAL A 100 -3.66 11.38 -15.26
N ARG A 101 -4.15 12.53 -14.76
CA ARG A 101 -5.46 12.62 -14.08
C ARG A 101 -6.59 12.15 -15.01
N GLY A 102 -6.56 12.54 -16.28
CA GLY A 102 -7.54 12.08 -17.28
C GLY A 102 -7.49 10.57 -17.53
N LEU A 103 -6.30 9.95 -17.45
CA LEU A 103 -6.17 8.49 -17.62
C LEU A 103 -6.81 7.69 -16.49
N ILE A 104 -6.78 8.23 -15.27
CA ILE A 104 -7.28 7.54 -14.08
C ILE A 104 -8.69 8.01 -13.68
N ASP A 105 -9.31 8.86 -14.49
CA ASP A 105 -10.64 9.38 -14.23
C ASP A 105 -11.66 8.23 -14.13
N GLY A 106 -12.56 8.33 -13.16
CA GLY A 106 -13.53 7.27 -12.84
C GLY A 106 -12.97 6.04 -12.11
N LEU A 107 -11.66 5.97 -11.83
CA LEU A 107 -11.08 4.90 -11.00
C LEU A 107 -11.07 5.20 -9.49
N THR A 108 -11.67 6.33 -9.07
CA THR A 108 -11.66 6.81 -7.67
C THR A 108 -10.26 6.83 -7.05
N CYS A 109 -9.23 7.01 -7.88
CA CYS A 109 -7.85 7.19 -7.47
C CYS A 109 -7.51 8.67 -7.44
N GLU A 110 -6.52 9.06 -6.64
CA GLU A 110 -6.00 10.42 -6.58
C GLU A 110 -4.50 10.45 -6.84
N LEU A 111 -4.03 11.54 -7.45
CA LEU A 111 -2.61 11.80 -7.54
C LEU A 111 -2.17 12.68 -6.37
N THR A 112 -1.10 12.29 -5.67
CA THR A 112 -0.55 13.04 -4.53
C THR A 112 0.98 13.09 -4.58
N ASN A 113 1.62 13.75 -3.60
CA ASN A 113 3.07 13.75 -3.40
C ASN A 113 3.87 14.11 -4.65
N PHE A 114 3.42 15.16 -5.34
CA PHE A 114 4.05 15.67 -6.55
C PHE A 114 5.42 16.30 -6.23
N TYR A 115 6.41 15.94 -7.02
CA TYR A 115 7.75 16.52 -6.95
C TYR A 115 8.39 16.57 -8.34
N HIS A 116 9.09 17.67 -8.63
CA HIS A 116 9.92 17.77 -9.82
C HIS A 116 11.22 18.52 -9.55
N SER A 117 12.29 18.09 -10.20
CA SER A 117 13.59 18.75 -10.17
C SER A 117 14.33 18.59 -11.50
N CYS A 118 15.19 19.54 -11.83
CA CYS A 118 16.01 19.48 -13.03
C CYS A 118 17.49 19.56 -12.67
N HIS A 119 18.30 18.68 -13.26
CA HIS A 119 19.72 18.57 -12.98
C HIS A 119 20.52 18.50 -14.28
N ALA A 120 21.67 19.18 -14.31
CA ALA A 120 22.68 18.98 -15.35
C ALA A 120 23.53 17.76 -14.98
N ILE A 121 23.40 16.70 -15.76
CA ILE A 121 24.11 15.43 -15.59
C ILE A 121 25.26 15.39 -16.57
N LYS A 122 26.43 14.94 -16.08
CA LYS A 122 27.61 14.70 -16.90
C LYS A 122 27.62 13.22 -17.29
N GLU A 123 27.43 12.94 -18.57
CA GLU A 123 27.52 11.58 -19.11
C GLU A 123 28.99 11.11 -19.15
N PRO A 124 29.23 9.78 -19.22
CA PRO A 124 30.57 9.21 -19.31
C PRO A 124 31.42 9.77 -20.48
N GLU A 125 30.77 10.26 -21.54
CA GLU A 125 31.41 10.87 -22.72
C GLU A 125 31.71 12.37 -22.57
N GLU A 126 31.71 12.92 -21.36
CA GLU A 126 31.88 14.36 -21.07
C GLU A 126 30.76 15.26 -21.63
N LYS A 127 29.69 14.67 -22.17
CA LYS A 127 28.53 15.41 -22.67
C LYS A 127 27.64 15.83 -21.50
N LEU A 128 27.38 17.13 -21.39
CA LEU A 128 26.45 17.66 -20.40
C LEU A 128 25.02 17.55 -20.95
N GLN A 129 24.14 16.87 -20.22
CA GLN A 129 22.72 16.74 -20.55
C GLN A 129 21.88 17.21 -19.38
N ASN A 130 20.83 17.99 -19.62
CA ASN A 130 19.90 18.35 -18.56
C ASN A 130 18.79 17.29 -18.49
N GLU A 131 18.51 16.78 -17.31
CA GLU A 131 17.42 15.84 -17.05
C GLU A 131 16.43 16.42 -16.05
N LEU A 132 15.14 16.24 -16.35
CA LEU A 132 14.02 16.56 -15.51
C LEU A 132 13.53 15.26 -14.86
N PHE A 133 13.55 15.23 -13.53
CA PHE A 133 13.04 14.15 -12.69
C PHE A 133 11.66 14.52 -12.20
N LEU A 134 10.69 13.65 -12.43
CA LEU A 134 9.31 13.84 -11.99
C LEU A 134 8.91 12.66 -11.12
N SER A 135 8.20 12.97 -10.04
CA SER A 135 7.71 11.98 -9.10
C SER A 135 6.29 12.34 -8.66
N PHE A 136 5.43 11.35 -8.57
CA PHE A 136 4.08 11.47 -8.01
C PHE A 136 3.59 10.13 -7.51
N ARG A 137 2.59 10.15 -6.62
CA ARG A 137 1.94 8.96 -6.09
C ARG A 137 0.54 8.83 -6.66
N VAL A 138 0.12 7.59 -6.90
CA VAL A 138 -1.27 7.23 -7.19
C VAL A 138 -1.82 6.54 -5.94
N ASP A 139 -2.76 7.19 -5.28
CA ASP A 139 -3.44 6.67 -4.09
C ASP A 139 -4.83 6.11 -4.46
N PRO A 140 -5.26 5.02 -3.81
CA PRO A 140 -6.57 4.41 -4.07
C PRO A 140 -7.74 5.19 -3.46
N PHE A 141 -7.46 6.22 -2.65
CA PHE A 141 -8.44 6.93 -1.82
C PHE A 141 -8.83 8.29 -2.38
N GLY A 142 -9.08 8.35 -3.69
CA GLY A 142 -9.55 9.57 -4.34
C GLY A 142 -11.06 9.78 -4.16
N LYS A 143 -11.55 10.97 -4.51
CA LYS A 143 -12.97 11.34 -4.35
C LYS A 143 -13.92 10.24 -4.82
N GLY A 144 -14.83 9.82 -3.96
CA GLY A 144 -15.83 8.80 -4.27
C GLY A 144 -15.46 7.38 -3.83
N TRP A 145 -14.31 7.20 -3.17
CA TRP A 145 -13.82 5.86 -2.79
C TRP A 145 -14.64 5.27 -1.62
N GLU A 146 -15.15 6.10 -0.71
CA GLU A 146 -15.95 5.65 0.42
C GLU A 146 -17.30 5.05 -0.01
N GLU A 147 -17.92 5.58 -1.06
CA GLU A 147 -19.17 5.08 -1.62
C GLU A 147 -19.00 3.65 -2.14
N ILE A 148 -17.88 3.35 -2.81
CA ILE A 148 -17.56 1.98 -3.27
C ILE A 148 -17.49 1.01 -2.08
N CYS A 149 -16.88 1.44 -0.99
CA CYS A 149 -16.70 0.62 0.19
C CYS A 149 -17.95 0.52 1.08
N SER A 150 -18.91 1.43 0.96
CA SER A 150 -20.16 1.39 1.73
C SER A 150 -21.22 0.52 1.06
N GLU A 151 -21.14 0.32 -0.26
CA GLU A 151 -21.96 -0.65 -1.00
C GLU A 151 -21.47 -2.11 -0.80
N ILE A 152 -20.21 -2.31 -0.42
CA ILE A 152 -19.55 -3.61 -0.37
C ILE A 152 -19.28 -4.03 1.08
N MET A 153 -19.99 -5.04 1.57
CA MET A 153 -20.01 -5.43 3.00
C MET A 153 -18.74 -6.15 3.48
N TYR A 154 -18.00 -6.78 2.58
CA TYR A 154 -16.76 -7.52 2.85
C TYR A 154 -15.88 -7.32 1.61
N ASP A 155 -14.60 -6.97 1.76
CA ASP A 155 -13.61 -6.88 0.67
C ASP A 155 -13.48 -5.49 -0.03
N CYS A 156 -13.68 -4.40 0.72
CA CYS A 156 -13.42 -3.04 0.24
C CYS A 156 -11.95 -2.81 -0.18
N GLU A 157 -10.98 -3.49 0.46
CA GLU A 157 -9.57 -3.36 0.06
C GLU A 157 -9.32 -3.97 -1.31
N ASP A 158 -9.94 -5.10 -1.63
CA ASP A 158 -9.76 -5.76 -2.94
C ASP A 158 -10.19 -4.84 -4.08
N GLU A 159 -11.29 -4.12 -3.89
CA GLU A 159 -11.83 -3.20 -4.87
C GLU A 159 -10.99 -1.93 -5.02
N THR A 160 -10.57 -1.31 -3.91
CA THR A 160 -9.68 -0.14 -3.95
C THR A 160 -8.32 -0.50 -4.57
N ASN A 161 -7.78 -1.67 -4.22
CA ASN A 161 -6.54 -2.23 -4.75
C ASN A 161 -6.64 -2.56 -6.24
N ALA A 162 -7.72 -3.21 -6.69
CA ALA A 162 -7.92 -3.50 -8.12
C ALA A 162 -7.99 -2.22 -8.97
N ARG A 163 -8.61 -1.15 -8.45
CA ARG A 163 -8.72 0.14 -9.13
C ARG A 163 -7.39 0.85 -9.26
N VAL A 164 -6.60 0.90 -8.19
CA VAL A 164 -5.28 1.56 -8.24
C VAL A 164 -4.26 0.74 -9.04
N GLN A 165 -4.39 -0.59 -9.07
CA GLN A 165 -3.63 -1.43 -10.00
C GLN A 165 -3.98 -1.11 -11.46
N LYS A 166 -5.27 -0.96 -11.77
CA LYS A 166 -5.71 -0.54 -13.10
C LYS A 166 -5.19 0.86 -13.46
N ALA A 167 -5.18 1.79 -12.51
CA ALA A 167 -4.61 3.12 -12.70
C ALA A 167 -3.10 3.04 -13.04
N ARG A 168 -2.35 2.25 -12.28
CA ARG A 168 -0.93 1.97 -12.53
C ARG A 168 -0.69 1.41 -13.93
N ASP A 169 -1.51 0.47 -14.38
CA ASP A 169 -1.37 -0.15 -15.71
C ASP A 169 -1.67 0.84 -16.85
N LEU A 170 -2.65 1.73 -16.67
CA LEU A 170 -2.95 2.78 -17.65
C LEU A 170 -1.82 3.79 -17.75
N ILE A 171 -1.24 4.18 -16.61
CA ILE A 171 -0.13 5.13 -16.55
C ILE A 171 1.14 4.52 -17.15
N GLU A 172 1.47 3.28 -16.79
CA GLU A 172 2.61 2.57 -17.38
C GLU A 172 2.47 2.48 -18.91
N LYS A 173 1.29 2.10 -19.41
CA LYS A 173 1.00 2.06 -20.85
C LYS A 173 1.16 3.44 -21.50
N PHE A 174 0.76 4.51 -20.82
CA PHE A 174 0.95 5.87 -21.33
C PHE A 174 2.44 6.19 -21.50
N PHE A 175 3.28 5.95 -20.49
CA PHE A 175 4.71 6.25 -20.56
C PHE A 175 5.46 5.36 -21.56
N ILE A 176 5.13 4.07 -21.63
CA ILE A 176 5.70 3.16 -22.63
C ILE A 176 5.34 3.60 -24.06
N ARG A 177 4.12 4.12 -24.28
CA ARG A 177 3.65 4.59 -25.61
C ARG A 177 3.97 6.05 -25.89
N GLN A 178 4.46 6.79 -24.90
CA GLN A 178 4.70 8.22 -24.96
C GLN A 178 5.58 8.69 -26.13
N PRO A 179 6.55 7.89 -26.66
CA PRO A 179 7.28 8.28 -27.87
C PRO A 179 6.39 8.63 -29.08
N ASN A 180 5.13 8.18 -29.10
CA ASN A 180 4.16 8.41 -30.19
C ASN A 180 3.09 9.49 -29.90
N VAL A 181 2.86 9.90 -28.65
CA VAL A 181 1.67 10.69 -28.27
C VAL A 181 1.96 12.20 -28.11
N LEU A 182 3.12 12.57 -27.56
CA LEU A 182 3.43 13.98 -27.27
C LEU A 182 3.78 14.84 -28.48
N LYS A 183 3.95 14.25 -29.67
CA LYS A 183 4.18 15.02 -30.91
C LYS A 183 2.99 15.89 -31.33
N ASN A 184 1.78 15.58 -30.84
CA ASN A 184 0.55 16.14 -31.39
C ASN A 184 -0.22 17.08 -30.46
N GLU A 185 -0.04 17.04 -29.14
CA GLU A 185 -0.84 17.86 -28.19
C GLU A 185 -0.12 19.10 -27.66
N PHE A 186 1.22 19.11 -27.65
CA PHE A 186 2.01 20.25 -27.21
C PHE A 186 2.52 20.96 -28.47
N GLY A 187 1.78 21.96 -28.94
CA GLY A 187 1.97 22.69 -30.21
C GLY A 187 3.26 23.52 -30.35
N ASP A 188 4.32 23.15 -29.64
CA ASP A 188 5.69 23.60 -29.82
C ASP A 188 6.55 22.35 -29.61
N PRO A 189 7.52 22.00 -30.49
CA PRO A 189 8.48 20.93 -30.24
C PRO A 189 9.32 21.29 -29.02
N THR A 190 8.71 21.07 -27.87
CA THR A 190 9.27 21.29 -26.55
C THR A 190 10.52 20.44 -26.48
N LYS A 191 11.59 21.11 -26.10
CA LYS A 191 12.93 20.59 -25.90
C LYS A 191 13.02 19.47 -24.85
N ILE A 192 11.88 18.95 -24.37
CA ILE A 192 11.71 17.98 -23.30
C ILE A 192 11.26 16.66 -23.92
N TYR A 193 12.11 15.64 -23.86
CA TYR A 193 11.87 14.32 -24.46
C TYR A 193 11.87 13.25 -23.38
N TYR A 194 10.92 12.33 -23.44
CA TYR A 194 10.90 11.20 -22.50
C TYR A 194 12.16 10.34 -22.69
N ILE A 195 12.82 10.01 -21.58
CA ILE A 195 13.95 9.07 -21.59
C ILE A 195 13.34 7.67 -21.56
N GLU A 196 13.55 6.92 -22.64
CA GLU A 196 13.03 5.56 -22.76
C GLU A 196 13.46 4.68 -21.58
N HIS A 197 12.57 3.82 -21.10
CA HIS A 197 12.80 2.94 -19.95
C HIS A 197 13.15 3.67 -18.64
N SER A 198 12.87 4.98 -18.52
CA SER A 198 13.11 5.73 -17.28
C SER A 198 11.97 5.67 -16.27
N ILE A 199 10.87 5.00 -16.61
CA ILE A 199 9.75 4.82 -15.68
C ILE A 199 10.11 3.80 -14.61
N GLU A 200 9.96 4.21 -13.37
CA GLU A 200 10.07 3.36 -12.18
C GLU A 200 8.74 3.40 -11.45
N ILE A 201 8.23 2.23 -11.09
CA ILE A 201 6.95 2.09 -10.38
C ILE A 201 7.19 1.23 -9.13
N THR A 202 6.96 1.81 -7.97
CA THR A 202 7.16 1.15 -6.68
C THR A 202 5.84 1.08 -5.93
N ARG A 203 5.43 -0.13 -5.52
CA ARG A 203 4.27 -0.33 -4.66
C ARG A 203 4.61 0.09 -3.23
N ILE A 204 3.73 0.88 -2.61
CA ILE A 204 3.79 1.29 -1.21
C ILE A 204 2.56 0.73 -0.52
N ASP A 205 2.78 -0.16 0.44
CA ASP A 205 1.70 -0.75 1.23
C ASP A 205 1.27 0.25 2.32
N ASN A 206 -0.03 0.42 2.51
CA ASN A 206 -0.63 1.31 3.50
C ASN A 206 -1.50 0.48 4.45
N CYS A 207 -1.27 0.64 5.76
CA CYS A 207 -2.16 0.06 6.77
C CYS A 207 -3.14 1.11 7.29
N ARG A 208 -4.42 0.73 7.35
CA ARG A 208 -5.47 1.60 7.90
C ARG A 208 -5.17 1.97 9.35
N SER A 209 -5.77 3.06 9.79
CA SER A 209 -5.63 3.57 11.16
C SER A 209 -5.85 2.46 12.20
N GLY A 210 -4.94 2.34 13.17
CA GLY A 210 -4.93 1.27 14.17
C GLY A 210 -4.34 -0.08 13.70
N PHE A 211 -3.82 -0.18 12.47
CA PHE A 211 -3.14 -1.36 11.96
C PHE A 211 -1.71 -1.03 11.48
N GLY A 212 -0.83 -2.02 11.44
CA GLY A 212 0.53 -1.89 10.90
C GLY A 212 1.16 -3.24 10.61
N LYS A 213 2.22 -3.24 9.81
CA LYS A 213 3.05 -4.42 9.58
C LYS A 213 4.03 -4.61 10.73
N ASN A 214 4.14 -5.85 11.21
CA ASN A 214 5.15 -6.25 12.18
C ASN A 214 5.65 -7.66 11.85
N GLU A 215 6.78 -7.71 11.15
CA GLU A 215 7.41 -8.95 10.67
C GLU A 215 7.97 -9.82 11.81
N ILE A 216 8.25 -9.22 12.98
CA ILE A 216 8.83 -9.90 14.14
C ILE A 216 7.74 -10.64 14.92
N THR A 217 6.62 -9.97 15.20
CA THR A 217 5.52 -10.53 15.98
C THR A 217 4.57 -11.39 15.14
N HIS A 218 4.49 -11.14 13.82
CA HIS A 218 3.59 -11.83 12.90
C HIS A 218 4.31 -12.41 11.67
N ASN A 219 5.31 -13.27 11.93
CA ASN A 219 6.08 -13.97 10.90
C ASN A 219 5.20 -14.81 9.94
N ASP A 220 4.07 -15.32 10.41
CA ASP A 220 3.10 -16.10 9.61
C ASP A 220 2.35 -15.23 8.57
N CYS A 221 2.39 -13.90 8.70
CA CYS A 221 2.04 -12.97 7.63
C CYS A 221 2.80 -11.64 7.70
N ALA A 222 4.08 -11.68 7.34
CA ALA A 222 4.96 -10.51 7.30
C ALA A 222 4.43 -9.34 6.43
N ASN A 223 3.60 -9.64 5.42
CA ASN A 223 3.04 -8.63 4.51
C ASN A 223 1.66 -8.11 4.91
N CYS A 224 1.08 -8.59 6.00
CA CYS A 224 -0.25 -8.21 6.44
C CYS A 224 -0.25 -6.99 7.35
N CYS A 225 -1.31 -6.20 7.29
CA CYS A 225 -1.63 -5.22 8.31
C CYS A 225 -2.31 -5.93 9.49
N VAL A 226 -1.67 -5.90 10.66
CA VAL A 226 -2.21 -6.43 11.91
C VAL A 226 -2.59 -5.29 12.84
N VAL A 227 -3.51 -5.53 13.77
CA VAL A 227 -3.88 -4.52 14.77
C VAL A 227 -2.66 -4.08 15.60
N CYS A 228 -2.49 -2.78 15.82
CA CYS A 228 -1.37 -2.25 16.61
C CYS A 228 -1.40 -2.78 18.07
N ASP A 229 -0.22 -3.12 18.59
CA ASP A 229 -0.05 -3.58 19.98
C ASP A 229 -0.33 -2.46 21.00
N PRO A 230 -0.62 -2.78 22.28
CA PRO A 230 -0.70 -1.80 23.35
C PRO A 230 0.55 -0.91 23.41
N ASN A 231 0.34 0.38 23.71
CA ASN A 231 1.34 1.45 23.65
C ASN A 231 1.89 1.76 22.24
N THR A 232 1.25 1.26 21.19
CA THR A 232 1.54 1.67 19.82
C THR A 232 0.28 2.16 19.12
N PHE A 233 0.45 3.04 18.13
CA PHE A 233 -0.65 3.61 17.37
C PHE A 233 -0.31 3.76 15.88
N ASN A 234 -1.32 3.92 15.04
CA ASN A 234 -1.15 4.38 13.66
C ASN A 234 -2.29 5.33 13.29
N SER A 235 -1.97 6.60 13.02
CA SER A 235 -2.96 7.67 12.81
C SER A 235 -3.62 7.66 11.44
N MET A 236 -2.90 7.38 10.35
CA MET A 236 -3.49 7.09 9.04
C MET A 236 -2.44 6.59 8.05
N ASN A 237 -2.73 5.47 7.37
CA ASN A 237 -2.01 4.98 6.18
C ASN A 237 -0.49 4.77 6.32
N ASN A 238 0.06 4.75 7.54
CA ASN A 238 1.46 4.33 7.72
C ASN A 238 1.57 2.82 7.56
N VAL A 239 2.75 2.36 7.14
CA VAL A 239 3.05 0.93 7.02
C VAL A 239 3.20 0.28 8.39
N HIS A 240 3.66 1.03 9.40
CA HIS A 240 4.05 0.50 10.71
C HIS A 240 3.39 1.27 11.86
N CYS A 241 3.10 0.56 12.94
CA CYS A 241 2.67 1.18 14.20
C CYS A 241 3.85 1.92 14.86
N GLN A 242 3.57 3.09 15.44
CA GLN A 242 4.53 3.93 16.14
C GLN A 242 4.34 3.80 17.65
N VAL A 243 5.41 3.97 18.44
CA VAL A 243 5.36 3.88 19.90
C VAL A 243 4.80 5.17 20.51
N CYS A 244 3.91 5.06 21.50
CA CYS A 244 3.50 6.17 22.35
C CYS A 244 4.56 6.43 23.43
N ASN A 245 5.19 7.61 23.39
CA ASN A 245 6.26 7.96 24.32
C ASN A 245 5.73 8.42 25.68
N ASP A 246 4.62 9.19 25.70
CA ASP A 246 4.18 9.92 26.90
C ASP A 246 2.86 9.40 27.49
N ILE A 247 2.15 8.51 26.78
CA ILE A 247 0.84 8.00 27.17
C ILE A 247 0.86 6.48 27.11
N ARG A 248 0.36 5.85 28.18
CA ARG A 248 0.18 4.40 28.23
C ARG A 248 -1.18 4.03 27.66
N ILE A 249 -1.19 3.30 26.55
CA ILE A 249 -2.40 2.82 25.89
C ILE A 249 -2.53 1.33 26.19
N PRO A 250 -3.48 0.89 27.05
CA PRO A 250 -3.58 -0.49 27.48
C PRO A 250 -4.37 -1.39 26.51
N TYR A 251 -4.80 -0.86 25.36
CA TYR A 251 -5.63 -1.57 24.39
C TYR A 251 -4.97 -1.60 23.01
N TYR A 252 -5.39 -2.54 22.17
CA TYR A 252 -4.90 -2.74 20.80
C TYR A 252 -5.59 -1.79 19.82
N GLY A 253 -4.90 -1.42 18.76
CA GLY A 253 -5.49 -0.72 17.62
C GLY A 253 -5.71 0.76 17.86
N ALA A 254 -4.90 1.40 18.71
CA ALA A 254 -4.98 2.83 18.89
C ALA A 254 -4.67 3.57 17.59
N THR A 255 -5.46 4.60 17.32
CA THR A 255 -5.29 5.47 16.17
C THR A 255 -4.48 6.71 16.52
N THR A 256 -4.29 7.01 17.79
CA THR A 256 -3.54 8.18 18.27
C THR A 256 -2.90 7.88 19.62
N CYS A 257 -1.74 8.50 19.88
CA CYS A 257 -1.39 8.97 21.21
C CYS A 257 -1.86 10.43 21.30
#